data_AF-A0A3P7J9Q7-F1
#
_entry.id   AF-A0A3P7J9Q7-F1
#
_cell.length_a   1.000
_cell.length_b   1.000
_cell.length_c   1.000
_cell.angle_alpha   90.00
_cell.angle_beta   90.00
_cell.angle_gamma   90.00
#
_symmetry.space_group_name_H-M   'P 1'
#
loop_
_entity.id
_entity.type
_entity.pdbx_description
1 polymer ?
#
loop_
_entity_poly.entity_id
_entity_poly.type
_entity_poly.pdbx_seq_one_letter_code
_entity_poly.pdbx_strand_id
1 'polypeptide(L)'
;YPNVSPKVHLLYPRGLSEESHQQLIDDVQQRLSDNVGMPIIFDILQYCADFILEHQHSSSLLCPICLCPMTAASVSVTPCDHYAHTVCFDKHTEYTRKQLGEKLMARDFKIWREQQASLMKIYERQKEKGGIIDLEEERKKNLITEDTVHDAESNQQNCLESGLQLYKYTN
;
A
#
# COMPACT_ATOMS: atom_id res chain seq x y z
N TYR A 1 -10.65 31.63 -13.96
CA TYR A 1 -9.85 31.28 -15.15
C TYR A 1 -10.25 32.19 -16.31
N PRO A 2 -9.32 32.68 -17.17
CA PRO A 2 -7.88 32.45 -17.15
C PRO A 2 -7.10 33.39 -16.22
N ASN A 3 -7.74 34.42 -15.66
CA ASN A 3 -7.12 35.36 -14.69
C ASN A 3 -6.61 34.70 -13.40
N VAL A 4 -7.08 33.49 -13.13
CA VAL A 4 -6.60 32.63 -12.04
C VAL A 4 -6.21 31.31 -12.69
N SER A 5 -4.97 30.86 -12.43
CA SER A 5 -4.41 29.63 -12.96
C SER A 5 -5.24 28.42 -12.52
N PRO A 6 -5.49 27.43 -13.39
CA PRO A 6 -6.22 26.23 -13.01
C PRO A 6 -5.37 25.37 -12.06
N LYS A 7 -6.04 24.64 -11.16
CA LYS A 7 -5.37 23.63 -10.34
C LYS A 7 -5.24 22.35 -11.15
N VAL A 8 -4.02 21.87 -11.31
CA VAL A 8 -3.72 20.62 -12.03
C VAL A 8 -3.12 19.62 -11.05
N HIS A 9 -3.63 18.40 -11.09
CA HIS A 9 -3.14 17.28 -10.29
C HIS A 9 -2.91 16.09 -11.22
N LEU A 10 -1.69 15.55 -11.22
CA LEU A 10 -1.38 14.29 -11.90
C LEU A 10 -1.68 13.15 -10.91
N LEU A 11 -2.64 12.30 -11.26
CA LEU A 11 -3.08 11.18 -10.43
C LEU A 11 -2.65 9.86 -11.07
N TYR A 12 -2.20 8.92 -10.24
CA TYR A 12 -1.87 7.55 -10.64
C TYR A 12 -0.88 7.47 -11.82
N PRO A 13 0.33 8.05 -11.72
CA PRO A 13 1.33 7.92 -12.77
C PRO A 13 1.64 6.44 -13.04
N ARG A 14 1.47 6.01 -14.28
CA ARG A 14 1.80 4.68 -14.79
C ARG A 14 2.74 4.84 -15.98
N GLY A 15 3.67 3.91 -16.13
CA GLY A 15 4.59 3.92 -17.28
C GLY A 15 5.64 5.03 -17.28
N LEU A 16 5.81 5.77 -16.18
CA LEU A 16 6.88 6.76 -16.00
C LEU A 16 7.78 6.35 -14.84
N SER A 17 9.08 6.65 -14.96
CA SER A 17 9.99 6.58 -13.82
C SER A 17 9.65 7.68 -12.82
N GLU A 18 10.12 7.53 -11.58
CA GLU A 18 9.95 8.55 -10.54
C GLU A 18 10.58 9.89 -10.95
N GLU A 19 11.75 9.84 -11.57
CA GLU A 19 12.46 11.01 -12.09
C GLU A 19 11.66 11.73 -13.18
N SER A 20 11.21 11.00 -14.22
CA SER A 20 10.41 11.59 -15.30
C SER A 20 9.05 12.10 -14.80
N HIS A 21 8.45 11.44 -13.81
CA HIS A 21 7.22 11.92 -13.19
C HIS A 21 7.43 13.24 -12.45
N GLN A 22 8.51 13.38 -11.69
CA GLN A 22 8.83 14.62 -11.00
C GLN A 22 9.10 15.76 -11.98
N GLN A 23 9.87 15.48 -13.04
CA GLN A 23 10.13 16.45 -14.10
C GLN A 23 8.83 16.95 -14.74
N LEU A 24 7.89 16.05 -15.07
CA LEU A 24 6.60 16.43 -15.63
C LEU A 24 5.79 17.35 -14.69
N ILE A 25 5.82 17.09 -13.37
CA ILE A 25 5.16 17.94 -12.39
C ILE A 25 5.75 19.35 -12.42
N ASP A 26 7.07 19.45 -12.37
CA ASP A 26 7.78 20.73 -12.32
C ASP A 26 7.53 21.54 -13.60
N ASP A 27 7.61 20.89 -14.77
CA ASP A 27 7.36 21.52 -16.07
C ASP A 27 5.91 21.98 -16.22
N VAL A 28 4.93 21.22 -15.72
CA VAL A 28 3.51 21.63 -15.71
C VAL A 28 3.30 22.82 -14.78
N GLN A 29 3.89 22.81 -13.58
CA GLN A 29 3.78 23.93 -12.64
C GLN A 29 4.37 25.22 -13.21
N GLN A 30 5.53 25.13 -13.86
CA GLN A 30 6.19 26.25 -14.51
C GLN A 30 5.32 26.83 -15.64
N ARG A 31 4.75 25.98 -16.51
CA ARG A 31 3.84 26.43 -17.57
C ARG A 31 2.60 27.15 -17.02
N LEU A 32 2.06 26.66 -15.90
CA LEU A 32 0.91 27.26 -15.22
C LEU A 32 1.21 28.63 -14.62
N SER A 33 2.45 28.87 -14.15
CA SER A 33 2.87 30.20 -13.67
C SER A 33 3.14 31.18 -14.79
N ASP A 34 3.71 30.72 -15.90
CA ASP A 34 4.14 31.60 -17.00
C ASP A 34 2.99 32.14 -17.85
N ASN A 35 1.83 31.47 -17.81
CA ASN A 35 0.68 31.77 -18.68
C ASN A 35 -0.57 32.21 -17.90
N VAL A 36 -0.40 32.80 -16.71
CA VAL A 36 -1.53 33.38 -15.96
C VAL A 36 -2.20 34.48 -16.79
N GLY A 37 -3.53 34.46 -16.88
CA GLY A 37 -4.29 35.38 -17.73
C GLY A 37 -4.51 34.86 -19.16
N MET A 38 -3.86 33.75 -19.55
CA MET A 38 -4.03 33.11 -20.86
C MET A 38 -4.78 31.77 -20.76
N PRO A 39 -5.55 31.38 -21.78
CA PRO A 39 -6.11 30.04 -21.84
C PRO A 39 -5.03 28.99 -22.16
N ILE A 40 -4.73 28.06 -21.23
CA ILE A 40 -3.59 27.12 -21.30
C ILE A 40 -3.97 25.63 -21.17
N ILE A 41 -5.24 25.29 -20.92
CA ILE A 41 -5.64 23.90 -20.61
C ILE A 41 -5.22 22.91 -21.73
N PHE A 42 -5.41 23.27 -23.00
CA PHE A 42 -5.05 22.40 -24.11
C PHE A 42 -3.54 22.23 -24.25
N ASP A 43 -2.76 23.29 -24.03
CA ASP A 43 -1.29 23.21 -24.10
C ASP A 43 -0.74 22.30 -23.01
N ILE A 44 -1.31 22.34 -21.80
CA ILE A 44 -0.96 21.41 -20.71
C ILE A 44 -1.30 19.97 -21.09
N LEU A 45 -2.50 19.71 -21.61
CA LEU A 45 -2.90 18.36 -22.02
C LEU A 45 -2.00 17.81 -23.13
N GLN A 46 -1.72 18.64 -24.15
CA GLN A 46 -0.85 18.28 -25.26
C GLN A 46 0.57 17.99 -24.77
N TYR A 47 1.11 18.87 -23.94
CA TYR A 47 2.44 18.71 -23.37
C TYR A 47 2.55 17.43 -22.54
N CYS A 48 1.57 17.13 -21.68
CA CYS A 48 1.56 15.88 -20.91
C CYS A 48 1.52 14.65 -21.83
N ALA A 49 0.71 14.68 -22.90
CA ALA A 49 0.61 13.57 -23.85
C ALA A 49 1.94 13.32 -24.56
N ASP A 50 2.57 14.37 -25.07
CA ASP A 50 3.86 14.29 -25.76
C ASP A 50 4.97 13.81 -24.81
N PHE A 51 5.01 14.34 -23.59
CA PHE A 51 5.99 13.94 -22.57
C PHE A 51 5.88 12.45 -22.23
N ILE A 52 4.66 11.93 -22.03
CA ILE A 52 4.43 10.51 -21.73
C ILE A 52 4.92 9.63 -22.88
N LEU A 53 4.61 10.00 -24.13
CA LEU A 53 5.03 9.25 -25.31
C LEU A 53 6.55 9.20 -25.46
N GLU A 54 7.26 10.27 -25.10
CA GLU A 54 8.72 10.33 -25.15
C GLU A 54 9.39 9.52 -24.02
N HIS A 55 8.82 9.53 -22.81
CA HIS A 55 9.47 8.98 -21.61
C HIS A 55 8.99 7.57 -21.22
N GLN A 56 7.97 7.01 -21.88
CA GLN A 56 7.40 5.68 -21.59
C GLN A 56 8.39 4.51 -21.71
N HIS A 57 9.54 4.72 -22.35
CA HIS A 57 10.58 3.72 -22.54
C HIS A 57 11.92 4.12 -21.92
N SER A 58 11.92 5.13 -21.04
CA SER A 58 13.11 5.51 -20.28
C SER A 58 13.77 4.26 -19.69
N SER A 59 15.10 4.15 -19.86
CA SER A 59 15.91 2.99 -19.49
C SER A 59 15.81 2.61 -17.99
N SER A 60 15.26 3.51 -17.18
CA SER A 60 14.93 3.35 -15.76
C SER A 60 13.73 2.43 -15.50
N LEU A 61 12.88 2.14 -16.48
CA LEU A 61 11.75 1.23 -16.30
C LEU A 61 12.21 -0.23 -16.40
N LEU A 62 11.89 -1.03 -15.38
CA LEU A 62 12.19 -2.46 -15.33
C LEU A 62 10.93 -3.28 -15.55
N CYS A 63 11.06 -4.38 -16.29
CA CYS A 63 9.99 -5.36 -16.46
C CYS A 63 9.62 -5.98 -15.11
N PRO A 64 8.34 -5.95 -14.66
CA PRO A 64 7.95 -6.46 -13.35
C PRO A 64 8.07 -7.98 -13.22
N ILE A 65 8.29 -8.69 -14.33
CA ILE A 65 8.36 -10.16 -14.39
C ILE A 65 9.82 -10.64 -14.30
N CYS A 66 10.74 -10.02 -15.05
CA CYS A 66 12.13 -10.45 -15.12
C CYS A 66 13.13 -9.46 -14.51
N LEU A 67 12.68 -8.26 -14.14
CA LEU A 67 13.48 -7.16 -13.58
C LEU A 67 14.57 -6.62 -14.52
N CYS A 68 14.53 -6.96 -15.81
CA CYS A 68 15.41 -6.37 -16.82
C CYS A 68 14.85 -5.04 -17.36
N PRO A 69 15.70 -4.13 -17.87
CA PRO A 69 15.25 -2.88 -18.50
C PRO A 69 14.23 -3.11 -19.62
N MET A 70 13.20 -2.26 -19.69
CA MET A 70 12.16 -2.34 -20.73
C MET A 70 12.73 -2.22 -22.15
N THR A 71 13.87 -1.53 -22.32
CA THR A 71 14.57 -1.37 -23.59
C THR A 71 15.21 -2.66 -24.12
N ALA A 72 15.29 -3.72 -23.32
CA ALA A 72 15.95 -4.97 -23.70
C ALA A 72 15.15 -5.82 -24.73
N ALA A 73 13.84 -5.59 -24.89
CA ALA A 73 12.99 -6.35 -25.79
C ALA A 73 11.70 -5.57 -26.15
N SER A 74 10.85 -6.15 -27.00
CA SER A 74 9.52 -5.61 -27.27
C SER A 74 8.66 -5.55 -26.01
N VAL A 75 7.83 -4.51 -25.89
CA VAL A 75 7.00 -4.25 -24.72
C VAL A 75 5.53 -4.34 -25.11
N SER A 76 4.75 -5.02 -24.27
CA SER A 76 3.29 -5.05 -24.34
C SER A 76 2.71 -4.16 -23.23
N VAL A 77 1.58 -3.53 -23.53
CA VAL A 77 0.87 -2.62 -22.63
C VAL A 77 -0.53 -3.16 -22.37
N THR A 78 -0.87 -3.28 -21.10
CA THR A 78 -2.22 -3.67 -20.67
C THR A 78 -3.19 -2.48 -20.75
N PRO A 79 -4.53 -2.70 -20.78
CA PRO A 79 -5.51 -1.61 -20.74
C PRO A 79 -5.46 -0.71 -19.49
N CYS A 80 -4.73 -1.12 -18.46
CA CYS A 80 -4.49 -0.33 -17.25
C CYS A 80 -3.07 0.24 -17.18
N ASP A 81 -2.44 0.45 -18.34
CA ASP A 81 -1.15 1.13 -18.55
C ASP A 81 0.03 0.51 -17.79
N HIS A 82 -0.01 -0.80 -17.53
CA HIS A 82 1.15 -1.56 -17.10
C HIS A 82 1.92 -2.13 -18.28
N TYR A 83 3.24 -1.97 -18.22
CA TYR A 83 4.19 -2.36 -19.24
C TYR A 83 4.94 -3.63 -18.79
N ALA A 84 5.19 -4.54 -19.71
CA ALA A 84 6.06 -5.69 -19.51
C ALA A 84 6.65 -6.13 -20.85
N HIS A 85 7.81 -6.80 -20.86
CA HIS A 85 8.29 -7.42 -22.09
C HIS A 85 7.24 -8.38 -22.63
N THR A 86 6.95 -8.33 -23.94
CA THR A 86 5.93 -9.16 -24.58
C THR A 86 6.14 -10.64 -24.26
N VAL A 87 7.37 -11.12 -24.42
CA VAL A 87 7.75 -12.51 -24.12
C VAL A 87 7.54 -12.87 -22.65
N CYS A 88 7.80 -11.94 -21.72
CA CYS A 88 7.56 -12.16 -20.30
C CYS A 88 6.06 -12.20 -20.00
N PHE A 89 5.28 -11.30 -20.60
CA PHE A 89 3.84 -11.21 -20.43
C PHE A 89 3.12 -12.46 -20.93
N ASP A 90 3.50 -12.98 -22.10
CA ASP A 90 2.94 -14.21 -22.68
C ASP A 90 3.22 -15.41 -21.78
N LYS A 91 4.48 -15.59 -21.36
CA LYS A 91 4.88 -16.66 -20.44
C LYS A 91 4.14 -16.58 -19.11
N HIS A 92 4.01 -15.37 -18.56
CA HIS A 92 3.29 -15.16 -17.32
C HIS A 92 1.80 -15.50 -17.44
N THR A 93 1.17 -15.09 -18.55
CA THR A 93 -0.23 -15.40 -18.84
C THR A 93 -0.47 -16.91 -18.94
N GLU A 94 0.40 -17.61 -19.67
CA GLU A 94 0.32 -19.06 -19.81
C GLU A 94 0.50 -19.79 -18.47
N TYR A 95 1.53 -19.41 -17.72
CA TYR A 95 1.82 -19.98 -16.39
C TYR A 95 0.64 -19.76 -15.43
N THR A 96 0.14 -18.54 -15.34
CA THR A 96 -0.99 -18.18 -14.46
C THR A 96 -2.25 -18.95 -14.84
N ARG A 97 -2.55 -19.08 -16.14
CA ARG A 97 -3.68 -19.88 -16.63
C ARG A 97 -3.55 -21.35 -16.23
N LYS A 98 -2.37 -21.94 -16.40
CA LYS A 98 -2.10 -23.34 -16.02
C LYS A 98 -2.25 -23.55 -14.53
N GLN A 99 -1.62 -22.69 -13.71
CA GLN A 99 -1.71 -22.73 -12.25
C GLN A 99 -3.15 -22.60 -11.75
N LEU A 100 -3.93 -21.69 -12.34
CA LEU A 100 -5.33 -21.54 -11.98
C LEU A 100 -6.13 -22.79 -12.37
N GLY A 101 -5.89 -23.35 -13.56
CA GLY A 101 -6.47 -24.61 -13.99
C GLY A 101 -6.17 -25.74 -13.01
N GLU A 102 -4.90 -25.95 -12.66
CA GLU A 102 -4.47 -26.95 -11.68
C GLU A 102 -5.12 -26.74 -10.31
N LYS A 103 -5.16 -25.50 -9.79
CA LYS A 103 -5.83 -25.18 -8.51
C LYS A 103 -7.34 -25.44 -8.56
N LEU A 104 -7.99 -25.17 -9.69
CA LEU A 104 -9.41 -25.44 -9.87
C LEU A 104 -9.70 -26.94 -9.97
N MET A 105 -8.84 -27.70 -10.66
CA MET A 105 -8.97 -29.16 -10.77
C MET A 105 -8.60 -29.88 -9.47
N ALA A 106 -7.58 -29.39 -8.75
CA ALA A 106 -7.11 -29.94 -7.48
C ALA A 106 -8.01 -29.62 -6.29
N ARG A 107 -9.12 -28.90 -6.50
CA ARG A 107 -10.20 -28.77 -5.50
C ARG A 107 -10.96 -30.09 -5.38
N ASP A 108 -10.28 -31.13 -4.91
CA ASP A 108 -10.93 -32.30 -4.35
C ASP A 108 -11.53 -31.89 -2.99
N PHE A 109 -12.85 -31.70 -2.99
CA PHE A 109 -13.62 -31.33 -1.79
C PHE A 109 -13.41 -32.31 -0.63
N LYS A 110 -13.03 -33.56 -0.89
CA LYS A 110 -12.73 -34.53 0.17
C LYS A 110 -11.41 -34.22 0.86
N ILE A 111 -10.33 -34.06 0.10
CA ILE A 111 -9.00 -33.72 0.62
C ILE A 111 -9.05 -32.37 1.36
N TRP A 112 -9.77 -31.40 0.80
CA TRP A 112 -9.94 -30.08 1.42
C TRP A 112 -10.65 -30.15 2.78
N ARG A 113 -11.71 -30.96 2.91
CA ARG A 113 -12.41 -31.17 4.19
C ARG A 113 -11.52 -31.83 5.23
N GLU A 114 -10.73 -32.83 4.83
CA GLU A 114 -9.79 -33.52 5.72
C GLU A 114 -8.67 -32.57 6.21
N GLN A 115 -8.13 -31.73 5.32
CA GLN A 115 -7.18 -30.68 5.67
C GLN A 115 -7.80 -29.64 6.61
N GLN A 116 -9.02 -29.18 6.35
CA GLN A 116 -9.70 -28.24 7.23
C GLN A 116 -9.92 -28.85 8.63
N ALA A 117 -10.31 -30.11 8.71
CA ALA A 117 -10.49 -30.80 9.99
C ALA A 117 -9.17 -30.96 10.77
N SER A 118 -8.04 -31.16 10.09
CA SER A 118 -6.73 -31.22 10.75
C SER A 118 -6.26 -29.85 11.24
N LEU A 119 -6.44 -28.80 10.42
CA LEU A 119 -6.12 -27.42 10.77
C LEU A 119 -6.99 -26.91 11.92
N MET A 120 -8.26 -27.33 11.99
CA MET A 120 -9.18 -26.95 13.06
C MET A 120 -8.65 -27.40 14.44
N LYS A 121 -8.03 -28.58 14.53
CA LYS A 121 -7.39 -29.04 15.78
C LYS A 121 -6.22 -28.16 16.22
N ILE A 122 -5.45 -27.65 15.25
CA ILE A 122 -4.34 -26.73 15.53
C ILE A 122 -4.89 -25.39 16.00
N TYR A 123 -5.90 -24.87 15.30
CA TYR A 123 -6.58 -23.63 15.63
C TYR A 123 -7.16 -23.68 17.06
N GLU A 124 -7.89 -24.73 17.41
CA GLU A 124 -8.46 -24.91 18.75
C GLU A 124 -7.38 -24.90 19.83
N ARG A 125 -6.30 -25.66 19.62
CA ARG A 125 -5.16 -25.67 20.56
C ARG A 125 -4.47 -24.31 20.68
N GLN A 126 -4.31 -23.59 19.58
CA GLN A 126 -3.74 -22.24 19.60
C GLN A 126 -4.68 -21.27 20.31
N LYS A 127 -5.99 -21.39 20.11
CA LYS A 127 -7.01 -20.57 20.75
C LYS A 127 -7.06 -20.80 22.26
N GLU A 128 -7.09 -22.06 22.71
CA GLU A 128 -7.04 -22.43 24.13
C GLU A 128 -5.79 -21.90 24.83
N LYS A 129 -4.66 -21.84 24.12
CA LYS A 129 -3.38 -21.32 24.64
C LYS A 129 -3.24 -19.81 24.51
N GLY A 130 -4.26 -19.09 24.03
CA GLY A 130 -4.20 -17.63 23.81
C GLY A 130 -3.27 -17.21 22.67
N GLY A 131 -2.87 -18.13 21.79
CA GLY A 131 -2.01 -17.86 20.63
C GLY A 131 -2.75 -17.32 19.40
N ILE A 132 -4.07 -17.21 19.45
CA ILE A 132 -4.89 -16.56 18.42
C ILE A 132 -5.21 -15.14 18.88
N ILE A 133 -4.77 -14.15 18.11
CA ILE A 133 -5.00 -12.74 18.40
C ILE A 133 -6.47 -12.40 18.13
N ASP A 134 -7.17 -11.99 19.17
CA ASP A 134 -8.51 -11.42 19.07
C ASP A 134 -8.42 -9.91 18.86
N LEU A 135 -8.81 -9.44 17.66
CA LEU A 135 -8.68 -8.02 17.27
C LEU A 135 -9.60 -7.09 18.06
N GLU A 136 -10.72 -7.57 18.61
CA GLU A 136 -11.61 -6.75 19.43
C GLU A 136 -11.05 -6.59 20.83
N GLU A 137 -10.58 -7.67 21.44
CA GLU A 137 -9.95 -7.63 22.76
C GLU A 137 -8.63 -6.85 22.72
N GLU A 138 -7.81 -7.01 21.67
CA GLU A 138 -6.57 -6.23 21.52
C GLU A 138 -6.85 -4.73 21.39
N ARG A 139 -7.96 -4.34 20.76
CA ARG A 139 -8.40 -2.95 20.68
C ARG A 139 -8.80 -2.40 22.05
N LYS A 140 -9.46 -3.21 22.89
CA LYS A 140 -9.91 -2.82 24.22
C LYS A 140 -8.77 -2.68 25.23
N LYS A 141 -7.64 -3.37 25.04
CA LYS A 141 -6.47 -3.23 25.93
C LYS A 141 -5.92 -1.80 26.03
N ASN A 142 -6.12 -0.98 25.01
CA ASN A 142 -5.68 0.41 24.96
C ASN A 142 -6.85 1.41 25.11
N LEU A 143 -8.06 0.92 25.44
CA LEU A 143 -9.24 1.75 25.60
C LEU A 143 -9.30 2.29 27.03
N ILE A 144 -8.97 3.56 27.20
CA ILE A 144 -9.11 4.26 28.50
C ILE A 144 -10.60 4.58 28.70
N THR A 145 -11.21 3.99 29.73
CA THR A 145 -12.59 4.25 30.16
C THR A 145 -12.61 5.05 31.46
N GLU A 146 -13.76 5.61 31.84
CA GLU A 146 -13.92 6.38 33.10
C GLU A 146 -13.53 5.54 34.34
N ASP A 147 -13.80 4.23 34.32
CA ASP A 147 -13.39 3.27 35.37
C ASP A 147 -11.87 3.09 35.47
N THR A 148 -11.12 3.33 34.38
CA THR A 148 -9.64 3.19 34.37
C THR A 148 -8.96 4.30 35.19
N VAL A 149 -9.65 5.42 35.43
CA VAL A 149 -9.14 6.56 36.21
C VAL A 149 -9.22 6.28 37.72
N HIS A 150 -10.23 5.54 38.17
CA HIS A 150 -10.44 5.25 39.59
C HIS A 150 -9.40 4.28 40.20
N ASP A 151 -8.84 3.38 39.38
CA ASP A 151 -7.74 2.49 39.80
C ASP A 151 -6.38 3.22 39.88
N ALA A 152 -6.21 4.32 39.14
CA ALA A 152 -5.01 5.15 39.24
C ALA A 152 -5.01 6.02 40.51
N GLU A 153 -6.17 6.56 40.90
CA GLU A 153 -6.33 7.40 42.09
C GLU A 153 -6.20 6.60 43.40
N SER A 154 -6.73 5.37 43.45
CA SER A 154 -6.60 4.48 44.62
C SER A 154 -5.18 3.97 44.82
N ASN A 155 -4.40 3.79 43.74
CA ASN A 155 -3.00 3.36 43.81
C ASN A 155 -2.04 4.52 44.14
N GLN A 156 -2.40 5.78 43.78
CA GLN A 156 -1.66 6.96 44.22
C GLN A 156 -1.82 7.23 45.72
N GLN A 157 -3.02 6.99 46.27
CA GLN A 157 -3.28 7.16 47.70
C GLN A 157 -2.52 6.12 48.56
N ASN A 158 -2.45 4.86 48.11
CA ASN A 158 -1.71 3.78 48.78
C ASN A 158 -0.18 3.98 48.75
N CYS A 159 0.36 4.62 47.71
CA CYS A 159 1.79 4.91 47.59
C CYS A 159 2.24 6.08 48.48
N LEU A 160 1.35 7.04 48.74
CA LEU A 160 1.63 8.18 49.64
C LEU A 160 1.59 7.80 51.12
N GLU A 161 0.69 6.91 51.54
CA GLU A 161 0.61 6.46 52.95
C GLU A 161 1.82 5.62 53.37
N SER A 162 2.36 4.80 52.47
CA SER A 162 3.56 3.98 52.71
C SER A 162 4.86 4.82 52.73
N GLY A 163 4.91 5.95 52.01
CA GLY A 163 6.01 6.92 52.10
C GLY A 163 6.04 7.74 53.40
N LEU A 164 4.87 8.05 53.98
CA LEU A 164 4.75 8.81 55.23
C LEU A 164 5.10 7.99 56.49
N GLN A 165 5.03 6.65 56.43
CA GLN A 165 5.48 5.77 57.53
C GLN A 165 7.01 5.68 57.63
N LEU A 166 7.74 5.86 56.52
CA LEU A 166 9.20 5.83 56.50
C LEU A 166 9.85 7.10 57.09
N TYR A 167 9.19 8.25 57.03
CA TYR A 167 9.70 9.51 57.60
C TYR A 167 9.47 9.67 59.12
N LYS A 168 8.70 8.78 59.76
CA LYS A 168 8.48 8.82 61.22
C LYS A 168 9.50 8.00 62.04
N TYR A 169 10.42 7.29 61.38
CA TYR A 169 11.47 6.48 62.04
C TYR A 169 12.88 7.07 61.92
N THR A 170 13.02 8.30 61.41
CA THR A 170 14.31 8.99 61.21
C THR A 170 14.31 10.43 61.74
N ASN A 171 13.69 10.67 62.89
CA ASN A 171 14.01 11.79 63.79
C ASN A 171 13.79 11.39 65.24
#